data_AF-A0A939BSM0-F1
#
_entry.id   AF-A0A939BSM0-F1
#
_cell.length_a   1.000
_cell.length_b   1.000
_cell.length_c   1.000
_cell.angle_alpha   90.00
_cell.angle_beta   90.00
_cell.angle_gamma   90.00
#
_symmetry.space_group_name_H-M   'P 1'
#
loop_
_entity.id
_entity.type
_entity.pdbx_description
1 polymer ?
#
loop_
_entity_poly.entity_id
_entity_poly.type
_entity_poly.pdbx_seq_one_letter_code
_entity_poly.pdbx_strand_id
1 'polypeptide(L)'
;MEQPIYILLGAGALIVIAALFLKQRSPKAEASGTLDQKEIERTLQRFVSQIKQENEKVRAELRQTKDEMASELAALRQELEQAEARYQALTVQVRSLGERKQATEEEETRAEDQSDILALRERYRRVFELKGQGLSLDEIAKTLGAGRGEIELIVSLASPAERGAEHE
;
A
#
# COMPACT_ATOMS: atom_id res chain seq x y z
N MET A 1 35.03 -64.08 -95.02
CA MET A 1 34.21 -64.11 -93.79
C MET A 1 34.20 -62.70 -93.23
N GLU A 2 33.68 -61.72 -93.98
CA GLU A 2 33.99 -60.29 -93.73
C GLU A 2 32.84 -59.50 -93.09
N GLN A 3 31.64 -60.09 -93.00
CA GLN A 3 30.45 -59.43 -92.45
C GLN A 3 30.56 -59.00 -90.97
N PRO A 4 31.19 -59.74 -90.03
CA PRO A 4 31.26 -59.30 -88.64
C PRO A 4 32.16 -58.07 -88.42
N ILE A 5 33.15 -57.86 -89.29
CA ILE A 5 34.09 -56.73 -89.19
C ILE A 5 33.37 -55.41 -89.54
N TYR A 6 32.52 -55.40 -90.56
CA TYR A 6 31.75 -54.20 -90.93
C TYR A 6 30.71 -53.82 -89.87
N ILE A 7 30.09 -54.80 -89.20
CA ILE A 7 29.16 -54.55 -88.08
C ILE A 7 29.92 -53.95 -86.89
N LEU A 8 31.10 -54.47 -86.56
CA LEU A 8 31.93 -53.95 -85.48
C LEU A 8 32.44 -52.53 -85.77
N LEU A 9 32.85 -52.26 -87.02
CA LEU A 9 33.31 -50.94 -87.46
C LEU A 9 32.16 -49.93 -87.51
N GLY A 10 30.97 -50.34 -87.95
CA GLY A 10 29.76 -49.52 -87.92
C GLY A 10 29.29 -49.18 -86.50
N ALA A 11 29.32 -50.15 -85.57
CA ALA A 11 29.00 -49.92 -84.16
C ALA A 11 30.00 -48.98 -83.49
N GLY A 12 31.30 -49.14 -83.79
CA GLY A 12 32.34 -48.23 -83.33
C GLY A 12 32.14 -46.79 -83.84
N ALA A 13 31.82 -46.61 -85.11
CA ALA A 13 31.53 -45.30 -85.69
C ALA A 13 30.29 -44.63 -85.05
N LEU A 14 29.24 -45.41 -84.77
CA LEU A 14 28.04 -44.92 -84.08
C LEU A 14 28.34 -44.43 -82.66
N ILE A 15 29.17 -45.15 -81.91
CA ILE A 15 29.60 -44.76 -80.56
C ILE A 15 30.42 -43.46 -80.61
N VAL A 16 31.32 -43.31 -81.58
CA VAL A 16 32.13 -42.10 -81.74
C VAL A 16 31.26 -40.89 -82.12
N ILE A 17 30.28 -41.08 -83.01
CA ILE A 17 29.34 -40.02 -83.39
C ILE A 17 28.46 -39.64 -82.18
N ALA A 18 27.95 -40.62 -81.43
CA ALA A 18 27.18 -40.37 -80.21
C ALA A 18 28.03 -39.64 -79.15
N ALA A 19 29.28 -40.05 -78.95
CA ALA A 19 30.21 -39.39 -78.03
C ALA A 19 30.53 -37.95 -78.45
N LEU A 20 30.69 -37.69 -79.75
CA LEU A 20 30.87 -36.34 -80.28
C LEU A 20 29.61 -35.49 -80.09
N PHE A 21 28.42 -36.05 -80.29
CA PHE A 21 27.15 -35.37 -80.01
C PHE A 21 26.93 -35.05 -78.53
N LEU A 22 27.41 -35.90 -77.61
CA LEU A 22 27.40 -35.61 -76.18
C LEU A 22 28.41 -34.50 -75.83
N LYS A 23 29.62 -34.54 -76.40
CA LYS A 23 30.67 -33.53 -76.17
C LYS A 23 30.27 -32.14 -76.68
N GLN A 24 29.46 -32.07 -77.73
CA GLN A 24 28.99 -30.81 -78.32
C GLN A 24 27.79 -30.19 -77.57
N ARG A 25 27.18 -30.92 -76.61
CA ARG A 25 26.12 -30.42 -75.72
C ARG A 25 26.62 -29.95 -74.35
N SER A 26 27.91 -29.69 -74.21
CA SER A 26 28.46 -29.03 -73.02
C SER A 26 29.00 -27.64 -73.36
N PRO A 27 28.10 -26.66 -73.51
CA PRO A 27 28.34 -25.38 -72.87
C PRO A 27 27.14 -25.06 -71.97
N LYS A 28 27.42 -24.79 -70.68
CA LYS A 28 26.51 -24.27 -69.64
C LYS A 28 25.82 -25.31 -68.75
N ALA A 29 26.62 -25.97 -67.90
CA ALA A 29 26.15 -26.55 -66.64
C ALA A 29 27.17 -26.41 -65.49
N GLU A 30 28.03 -25.38 -65.51
CA GLU A 30 29.04 -25.14 -64.46
C GLU A 30 29.25 -23.65 -64.13
N ALA A 31 28.16 -22.88 -64.01
CA ALA A 31 28.24 -21.50 -63.52
C ALA A 31 27.06 -21.09 -62.62
N SER A 32 26.54 -22.03 -61.82
CA SER A 32 25.49 -21.75 -60.85
C SER A 32 25.85 -22.08 -59.40
N GLY A 33 26.95 -22.81 -59.13
CA GLY A 33 27.35 -23.15 -57.75
C GLY A 33 28.13 -22.05 -57.01
N THR A 34 28.86 -21.19 -57.72
CA THR A 34 29.78 -20.21 -57.10
C THR A 34 29.19 -18.80 -56.96
N LEU A 35 28.17 -18.47 -57.76
CA LEU A 35 27.41 -17.22 -57.62
C LEU A 35 26.46 -17.29 -56.42
N ASP A 36 25.87 -18.47 -56.16
CA ASP A 36 24.88 -18.68 -55.09
C ASP A 36 25.54 -18.66 -53.69
N GLN A 37 26.73 -19.24 -53.52
CA GLN A 37 27.43 -19.26 -52.23
C GLN A 37 27.80 -17.84 -51.75
N LYS A 38 28.21 -16.95 -52.66
CA LYS A 38 28.58 -15.57 -52.34
C LYS A 38 27.36 -14.69 -52.04
N GLU A 39 26.22 -14.99 -52.66
CA GLU A 39 24.93 -14.35 -52.35
C GLU A 39 24.38 -14.80 -50.99
N ILE A 40 24.51 -16.09 -50.66
CA ILE A 40 24.19 -16.65 -49.35
C ILE A 40 25.09 -16.06 -48.26
N GLU A 41 26.41 -15.98 -48.48
CA GLU A 41 27.34 -15.34 -47.54
C GLU A 41 26.99 -13.87 -47.30
N ARG A 42 26.68 -13.11 -48.36
CA ARG A 42 26.22 -11.71 -48.22
C ARG A 42 24.91 -11.61 -47.44
N THR A 43 23.99 -12.55 -47.64
CA THR A 43 22.70 -12.59 -46.94
C THR A 43 22.90 -12.94 -45.47
N LEU A 44 23.71 -13.95 -45.15
CA LEU A 44 24.10 -14.31 -43.79
C LEU A 44 24.83 -13.16 -43.08
N GLN A 45 25.73 -12.47 -43.78
CA GLN A 45 26.45 -11.33 -43.21
C GLN A 45 25.50 -10.17 -42.88
N ARG A 46 24.50 -9.90 -43.74
CA ARG A 46 23.42 -8.94 -43.45
C ARG A 46 22.57 -9.39 -42.27
N PHE A 47 22.16 -10.66 -42.20
CA PHE A 47 21.40 -11.21 -41.06
C PHE A 47 22.17 -11.11 -39.74
N VAL A 48 23.45 -11.52 -39.72
CA VAL A 48 24.30 -11.42 -38.54
C VAL A 48 24.44 -9.96 -38.09
N SER A 49 24.60 -9.04 -39.04
CA SER A 49 24.64 -7.60 -38.73
C SER A 49 23.31 -7.11 -38.16
N GLN A 50 22.19 -7.52 -38.74
CA GLN A 50 20.84 -7.16 -38.28
C GLN A 50 20.57 -7.69 -36.87
N ILE A 51 20.88 -8.96 -36.60
CA ILE A 51 20.70 -9.57 -35.27
C ILE A 51 21.58 -8.90 -34.22
N LYS A 52 22.82 -8.52 -34.57
CA LYS A 52 23.67 -7.75 -33.65
C LYS A 52 23.06 -6.40 -33.33
N GLN A 53 22.57 -5.69 -34.34
CA GLN A 53 21.94 -4.39 -34.17
C GLN A 53 20.65 -4.48 -33.35
N GLU A 54 19.82 -5.50 -33.61
CA GLU A 54 18.59 -5.74 -32.89
C GLU A 54 18.85 -6.12 -31.42
N ASN A 55 19.86 -6.95 -31.15
CA ASN A 55 20.28 -7.25 -29.78
C ASN A 55 20.81 -6.01 -29.04
N GLU A 56 21.59 -5.15 -29.70
CA GLU A 56 22.00 -3.87 -29.11
C GLU A 56 20.79 -2.99 -28.79
N LYS A 57 19.82 -2.89 -29.70
CA LYS A 57 18.60 -2.12 -29.50
C LYS A 57 17.78 -2.65 -28.32
N VAL A 58 17.52 -3.96 -28.27
CA VAL A 58 16.79 -4.60 -27.17
C VAL A 58 17.53 -4.41 -25.84
N ARG A 59 18.86 -4.54 -25.82
CA ARG A 59 19.66 -4.30 -24.61
C ARG A 59 19.61 -2.85 -24.15
N ALA A 60 19.62 -1.90 -25.10
CA ALA A 60 19.51 -0.49 -24.79
C ALA A 60 18.13 -0.15 -24.22
N GLU A 61 17.05 -0.62 -24.87
CA GLU A 61 15.68 -0.46 -24.40
C GLU A 61 15.49 -1.09 -23.02
N LEU A 62 16.00 -2.31 -22.79
CA LEU A 62 15.90 -2.97 -21.49
C LEU A 62 16.65 -2.21 -20.39
N ARG A 63 17.83 -1.65 -20.70
CA ARG A 63 18.58 -0.80 -19.75
C ARG A 63 17.78 0.46 -19.44
N GLN A 64 17.27 1.13 -20.46
CA GLN A 64 16.46 2.33 -20.30
C GLN A 64 15.22 2.05 -19.43
N THR A 65 14.45 1.03 -19.75
CA THR A 65 13.26 0.66 -18.97
C THR A 65 13.63 0.29 -17.52
N LYS A 66 14.76 -0.40 -17.31
CA LYS A 66 15.23 -0.72 -15.96
C LYS A 66 15.59 0.53 -15.17
N ASP A 67 16.26 1.49 -15.80
CA ASP A 67 16.65 2.75 -15.16
C ASP A 67 15.42 3.62 -14.85
N GLU A 68 14.46 3.70 -15.78
CA GLU A 68 13.16 4.35 -15.58
C GLU A 68 12.40 3.73 -14.40
N MET A 69 12.22 2.40 -14.40
CA MET A 69 11.57 1.68 -13.30
C MET A 69 12.29 1.85 -11.96
N ALA A 70 13.63 1.87 -11.96
CA ALA A 70 14.40 2.10 -10.74
C ALA A 70 14.16 3.50 -10.18
N SER A 71 14.05 4.51 -11.05
CA SER A 71 13.73 5.88 -10.66
C SER A 71 12.30 6.01 -10.13
N GLU A 72 11.32 5.36 -10.77
CA GLU A 72 9.92 5.34 -10.32
C GLU A 72 9.78 4.64 -8.97
N LEU A 73 10.44 3.50 -8.77
CA LEU A 73 10.46 2.80 -7.48
C LEU A 73 11.12 3.64 -6.39
N ALA A 74 12.18 4.39 -6.70
CA ALA A 74 12.80 5.29 -5.73
C ALA A 74 11.85 6.43 -5.34
N ALA A 75 11.18 7.05 -6.32
CA ALA A 75 10.20 8.10 -6.07
C ALA A 75 9.00 7.60 -5.25
N LEU A 76 8.46 6.43 -5.59
CA LEU A 76 7.32 5.83 -4.88
C LEU A 76 7.69 5.44 -3.44
N ARG A 77 8.89 4.91 -3.22
CA ARG A 77 9.39 4.64 -1.86
C ARG A 77 9.49 5.92 -1.02
N GLN A 78 10.01 6.98 -1.61
CA GLN A 78 10.11 8.28 -0.93
C GLN A 78 8.72 8.84 -0.59
N GLU A 79 7.75 8.73 -1.49
CA GLU A 79 6.38 9.16 -1.24
C GLU A 79 5.73 8.34 -0.12
N LEU A 80 5.97 7.03 -0.09
CA LEU A 80 5.48 6.14 0.95
C LEU A 80 6.10 6.47 2.33
N GLU A 81 7.41 6.71 2.39
CA GLU A 81 8.08 7.16 3.61
C GLU A 81 7.50 8.49 4.13
N GLN A 82 7.21 9.44 3.23
CA GLN A 82 6.57 10.71 3.60
C GLN A 82 5.14 10.52 4.10
N ALA A 83 4.37 9.64 3.47
CA ALA A 83 3.01 9.33 3.88
C ALA A 83 2.98 8.64 5.26
N GLU A 84 3.87 7.67 5.49
CA GLU A 84 4.03 7.01 6.78
C GLU A 84 4.42 8.00 7.88
N ALA A 85 5.37 8.90 7.61
CA ALA A 85 5.78 9.94 8.57
C ALA A 85 4.60 10.87 8.93
N ARG A 86 3.80 11.28 7.93
CA ARG A 86 2.59 12.10 8.16
C ARG A 86 1.55 11.35 9.00
N TYR A 87 1.34 10.07 8.71
CA TYR A 87 0.40 9.24 9.46
C TYR A 87 0.83 9.08 10.92
N GLN A 88 2.12 8.84 11.17
CA GLN A 88 2.67 8.76 12.53
C GLN A 88 2.50 10.09 13.27
N ALA A 89 2.82 11.22 12.63
CA ALA A 89 2.66 12.55 13.22
C ALA A 89 1.18 12.84 13.57
N LEU A 90 0.25 12.54 12.67
CA LEU A 90 -1.18 12.72 12.92
C LEU A 90 -1.67 11.80 14.04
N THR A 91 -1.19 10.55 14.10
CA THR A 91 -1.53 9.60 15.17
C THR A 91 -1.09 10.12 16.54
N VAL A 92 0.11 10.69 16.64
CA VAL A 92 0.60 11.31 17.88
C VAL A 92 -0.21 12.56 18.25
N GLN A 93 -0.55 13.39 17.27
CA GLN A 93 -1.39 14.57 17.50
C GLN A 93 -2.78 14.17 18.01
N VAL A 94 -3.42 13.18 17.39
CA VAL A 94 -4.74 12.69 17.83
C VAL A 94 -4.66 12.09 19.23
N ARG A 95 -3.62 11.31 19.55
CA ARG A 95 -3.41 10.78 20.91
C ARG A 95 -3.28 11.91 21.93
N SER A 96 -2.41 12.88 21.70
CA SER A 96 -2.20 14.01 22.62
C SER A 96 -3.45 14.88 22.79
N LEU A 97 -4.26 15.04 21.74
CA LEU A 97 -5.56 15.71 21.83
C LEU A 97 -6.57 14.89 22.65
N GLY A 98 -6.57 13.56 22.51
CA GLY A 98 -7.37 12.66 23.33
C GLY A 98 -7.00 12.76 24.81
N GLU A 99 -5.71 12.67 25.12
CA GLU A 99 -5.19 12.81 26.49
C GLU A 99 -5.50 14.18 27.09
N ARG A 100 -5.38 15.26 26.29
CA ARG A 100 -5.69 16.62 26.76
C ARG A 100 -7.19 16.80 27.01
N LYS A 101 -8.04 16.28 26.13
CA LYS A 101 -9.50 16.32 26.33
C LYS A 101 -9.91 15.54 27.57
N GLN A 102 -9.36 14.35 27.76
CA GLN A 102 -9.68 13.53 28.91
C GLN A 102 -9.21 14.17 30.22
N ALA A 103 -8.02 14.77 30.26
CA ALA A 103 -7.56 15.52 31.42
C ALA A 103 -8.43 16.75 31.73
N THR A 104 -8.87 17.49 30.70
CA THR A 104 -9.77 18.64 30.88
C THR A 104 -11.16 18.20 31.35
N GLU A 105 -11.72 17.13 30.80
CA GLU A 105 -13.02 16.59 31.22
C GLU A 105 -12.96 16.05 32.66
N GLU A 106 -11.88 15.37 33.05
CA GLU A 106 -11.67 14.90 34.43
C GLU A 106 -11.48 16.07 35.42
N GLU A 107 -10.78 17.14 35.03
CA GLU A 107 -10.62 18.35 35.85
C GLU A 107 -11.92 19.14 35.97
N GLU A 108 -12.68 19.30 34.90
CA GLU A 108 -13.98 19.99 34.90
C GLU A 108 -15.00 19.24 35.75
N THR A 109 -15.14 17.92 35.56
CA THR A 109 -16.08 17.10 36.34
C THR A 109 -15.72 17.11 37.83
N ARG A 110 -14.42 17.05 38.16
CA ARG A 110 -13.95 17.09 39.55
C ARG A 110 -14.08 18.48 40.19
N ALA A 111 -14.00 19.54 39.40
CA ALA A 111 -14.24 20.90 39.87
C ALA A 111 -15.73 21.17 40.11
N GLU A 112 -16.61 20.69 39.22
CA GLU A 112 -18.06 20.75 39.38
C GLU A 112 -18.53 19.98 40.62
N ASP A 113 -18.09 18.73 40.80
CA ASP A 113 -18.48 17.90 41.95
C ASP A 113 -17.98 18.50 43.28
N GLN A 114 -16.77 19.09 43.31
CA GLN A 114 -16.28 19.81 44.49
C GLN A 114 -17.10 21.08 44.77
N SER A 115 -17.47 21.84 43.74
CA SER A 115 -18.32 23.02 43.86
C SER A 115 -19.70 22.65 44.43
N ASP A 116 -20.31 21.58 43.93
CA ASP A 116 -21.61 21.09 44.39
C ASP A 116 -21.55 20.60 45.84
N ILE A 117 -20.52 19.87 46.23
CA ILE A 117 -20.30 19.45 47.62
C ILE A 117 -20.11 20.66 48.55
N LEU A 118 -19.37 21.68 48.12
CA LEU A 118 -19.18 22.91 48.91
C LEU A 118 -20.50 23.69 49.06
N ALA A 119 -21.26 23.85 47.99
CA ALA A 119 -22.57 24.52 48.00
C ALA A 119 -23.58 23.76 48.85
N LEU A 120 -23.52 22.43 48.84
CA LEU A 120 -24.33 21.58 49.68
C LEU A 120 -23.96 21.76 51.16
N ARG A 121 -22.67 21.66 51.50
CA ARG A 121 -22.17 21.87 52.87
C ARG A 121 -22.55 23.22 53.46
N GLU A 122 -22.52 24.27 52.65
CA GLU A 122 -22.93 25.61 53.08
C GLU A 122 -24.42 25.68 53.43
N ARG A 123 -25.28 25.03 52.64
CA ARG A 123 -26.71 24.88 52.97
C ARG A 123 -26.94 24.11 54.27
N TYR A 124 -26.24 22.99 54.46
CA TYR A 124 -26.28 22.22 55.72
C TYR A 124 -25.87 23.08 56.92
N ARG A 125 -24.74 23.78 56.82
CA ARG A 125 -24.23 24.67 57.88
C ARG A 125 -25.27 25.70 58.29
N ARG A 126 -25.92 26.33 57.31
CA ARG A 126 -26.92 27.37 57.56
C ARG A 126 -28.17 26.85 58.28
N VAL A 127 -28.61 25.63 57.97
CA VAL A 127 -29.72 24.97 58.68
C VAL A 127 -29.37 24.76 60.16
N PHE A 128 -28.15 24.30 60.47
CA PHE A 128 -27.72 24.09 61.86
C PHE A 128 -27.49 25.39 62.63
N GLU A 129 -26.99 26.44 61.99
CA GLU A 129 -26.86 27.77 62.62
C GLU A 129 -28.23 28.31 63.06
N LEU A 130 -29.24 28.23 62.18
CA LEU A 130 -30.59 28.70 62.50
C LEU A 130 -31.29 27.79 63.54
N LYS A 131 -31.06 26.47 63.49
CA LYS A 131 -31.53 25.54 64.52
C LYS A 131 -30.91 25.85 65.89
N GLY A 132 -29.60 26.18 65.92
CA GLY A 132 -28.90 26.59 67.14
C GLY A 132 -29.37 27.92 67.72
N GLN A 133 -29.97 28.78 66.90
CA GLN A 133 -30.64 30.01 67.33
C GLN A 133 -32.05 29.78 67.90
N GLY A 134 -32.53 28.53 67.92
CA GLY A 134 -33.83 28.15 68.48
C GLY A 134 -35.02 28.31 67.53
N LEU A 135 -34.78 28.52 66.23
CA LEU A 135 -35.87 28.59 65.24
C LEU A 135 -36.47 27.19 65.01
N SER A 136 -37.79 27.15 64.80
CA SER A 136 -38.49 25.92 64.42
C SER A 136 -38.19 25.52 62.97
N LEU A 137 -38.38 24.23 62.64
CA LEU A 137 -38.09 23.71 61.31
C LEU A 137 -38.86 24.44 60.19
N ASP A 138 -40.09 24.85 60.46
CA ASP A 138 -40.94 25.59 59.51
C ASP A 138 -40.43 27.03 59.28
N GLU A 139 -39.89 27.67 60.33
CA GLU A 139 -39.28 29.00 60.22
C GLU A 139 -37.95 28.96 59.46
N ILE A 140 -37.15 27.91 59.67
CA ILE A 140 -35.91 27.66 58.92
C ILE A 140 -36.23 27.44 57.44
N ALA A 141 -37.23 26.60 57.13
CA ALA A 141 -37.70 26.35 55.77
C ALA A 141 -38.13 27.66 55.07
N LYS A 142 -38.91 28.50 55.76
CA LYS A 142 -39.34 29.81 55.24
C LYS A 142 -38.18 30.79 55.05
N THR A 143 -37.20 30.79 55.95
CA THR A 143 -36.04 31.70 55.92
C THR A 143 -35.04 31.33 54.82
N LEU A 144 -34.87 30.03 54.56
CA LEU A 144 -33.97 29.52 53.52
C LEU A 144 -34.66 29.29 52.17
N GLY A 145 -35.98 29.47 52.09
CA GLY A 145 -36.76 29.20 50.89
C GLY A 145 -36.77 27.72 50.49
N ALA A 146 -36.52 26.82 51.45
CA ALA A 146 -36.44 25.38 51.26
C ALA A 146 -37.71 24.68 51.73
N GLY A 147 -37.96 23.45 51.27
CA GLY A 147 -39.10 22.67 51.72
C GLY A 147 -38.91 22.17 53.16
N ARG A 148 -39.98 22.14 53.98
CA ARG A 148 -39.94 21.56 55.33
C ARG A 148 -39.33 20.15 55.37
N GLY A 149 -39.73 19.28 54.43
CA GLY A 149 -39.19 17.92 54.31
C GLY A 149 -37.71 17.88 53.93
N GLU A 150 -37.20 18.89 53.21
CA GLU A 150 -35.77 19.03 52.88
C GLU A 150 -34.97 19.39 54.13
N ILE A 151 -35.49 20.27 54.98
CA ILE A 151 -34.88 20.63 56.26
C ILE A 151 -34.88 19.45 57.24
N GLU A 152 -35.98 18.69 57.32
CA GLU A 152 -36.05 17.45 58.12
C GLU A 152 -35.05 16.39 57.64
N LEU A 153 -34.94 16.21 56.33
CA LEU A 153 -33.97 15.29 55.74
C LEU A 153 -32.53 15.74 56.06
N ILE A 154 -32.24 17.02 55.93
CA ILE A 154 -30.92 17.60 56.26
C ILE A 154 -30.55 17.33 57.73
N VAL A 155 -31.48 17.56 58.65
CA VAL A 155 -31.26 17.38 60.10
C VAL A 155 -31.09 15.90 60.45
N SER A 156 -31.87 14.99 59.83
CA SER A 156 -31.80 13.55 60.08
C SER A 156 -30.54 12.89 59.49
N LEU A 157 -30.06 13.34 58.33
CA LEU A 157 -28.82 12.84 57.72
C LEU A 157 -27.58 13.24 58.52
N ALA A 158 -27.57 14.44 59.09
CA ALA A 158 -26.45 14.97 59.86
C ALA A 158 -26.51 14.68 61.37
N SER A 159 -27.54 13.96 61.84
CA SER A 159 -27.62 13.43 63.20
C SER A 159 -27.43 11.90 63.19
N PRO A 160 -26.19 11.39 63.26
CA PRO A 160 -25.95 9.94 63.46
C PRO A 160 -26.47 9.43 64.81
N ALA A 161 -26.80 10.32 65.75
CA ALA A 161 -26.98 10.01 67.16
C ALA A 161 -28.33 9.38 67.56
N GLU A 162 -29.35 9.37 66.69
CA GLU A 162 -30.68 8.84 67.06
C GLU A 162 -31.03 7.50 66.39
N ARG A 163 -30.13 6.94 65.56
CA ARG A 163 -30.36 5.62 64.91
C ARG A 163 -29.83 4.41 65.72
N GLY A 164 -29.36 4.63 66.94
CA GLY A 164 -28.74 3.58 67.77
C GLY A 164 -29.25 3.45 69.21
N ALA A 165 -30.36 4.10 69.58
CA ALA A 165 -30.80 4.15 70.98
C ALA A 165 -32.25 3.64 71.23
N GLU A 166 -32.83 2.86 70.32
CA GLU A 166 -34.17 2.24 70.53
C GLU A 166 -34.18 0.70 70.47
N HIS A 167 -33.01 0.06 70.56
CA HIS A 167 -32.94 -1.39 70.76
C HIS A 167 -31.91 -1.75 71.83
N GLU A 168 -32.25 -1.51 73.09
CA GLU A 168 -31.74 -2.28 74.23
C GLU A 168 -32.86 -2.52 75.25
#